data_AF-A0A4Y7L278-F1
#
_entry.id   AF-A0A4Y7L278-F1
#
_cell.length_a   1.000
_cell.length_b   1.000
_cell.length_c   1.000
_cell.angle_alpha   90.00
_cell.angle_beta   90.00
_cell.angle_gamma   90.00
#
_symmetry.space_group_name_H-M   'P 1'
#
loop_
_entity.id
_entity.type
_entity.pdbx_description
1 polymer ?
#
loop_
_entity_poly.entity_id
_entity_poly.type
_entity_poly.pdbx_seq_one_letter_code
_entity_poly.pdbx_strand_id
1 'polypeptide(L)'
;MWLQVSKTKFDSVTRYRIKDGGLSFFCDIGLVLIDEVHLLNDPRGASLEAIVSRIKMLARSPEMESSALAHVRFIAVSATIPNIEDLGEWLMVPVQGLKRYSYATF
;
A
#
# COMPACT_ATOMS: atom_id res chain seq x y z
N MET A 1 0.02 -12.22 -12.89
CA MET A 1 -1.24 -12.56 -12.22
C MET A 1 -1.62 -11.40 -11.31
N TRP A 2 -2.87 -10.92 -11.34
CA TRP A 2 -3.35 -9.86 -10.45
C TRP A 2 -4.26 -10.47 -9.39
N LEU A 3 -4.02 -10.16 -8.11
CA LEU A 3 -4.81 -10.66 -7.01
C LEU A 3 -5.60 -9.51 -6.37
N GLN A 4 -6.92 -9.55 -6.49
CA GLN A 4 -7.80 -8.62 -5.79
C GLN A 4 -8.20 -9.23 -4.45
N VAL A 5 -7.88 -8.54 -3.35
CA VAL A 5 -8.22 -8.98 -1.99
C VAL A 5 -8.88 -7.83 -1.24
N SER A 6 -9.94 -8.11 -0.50
CA SER A 6 -10.54 -7.10 0.37
C SER A 6 -9.60 -6.74 1.52
N LYS A 7 -9.63 -5.48 1.98
CA LYS A 7 -8.79 -4.97 3.07
C LYS A 7 -8.75 -5.91 4.27
N THR A 8 -9.90 -6.38 4.74
CA THR A 8 -10.02 -7.29 5.90
C THR A 8 -9.39 -8.67 5.64
N LYS A 9 -9.62 -9.27 4.46
CA LYS A 9 -9.01 -10.56 4.10
C LYS A 9 -7.50 -10.43 4.00
N PHE A 10 -7.00 -9.33 3.45
CA PHE A 10 -5.58 -9.09 3.31
C PHE A 10 -4.90 -8.82 4.67
N ASP A 11 -5.58 -8.15 5.61
CA ASP A 11 -5.05 -8.00 6.99
C ASP A 11 -4.89 -9.36 7.67
N SER A 12 -5.88 -10.26 7.55
CA SER A 12 -5.75 -11.62 8.09
C SER A 12 -4.56 -12.36 7.45
N VAL A 13 -4.47 -12.35 6.12
CA VAL A 13 -3.37 -13.02 5.38
C VAL A 13 -2.00 -12.49 5.81
N THR A 14 -1.85 -11.18 5.93
CA THR A 14 -0.59 -10.56 6.33
C THR A 14 -0.26 -10.78 7.81
N ARG A 15 -1.22 -10.97 8.70
CA ARG A 15 -0.94 -11.30 10.11
C ARG A 15 -0.56 -12.76 10.35
N TYR A 16 -1.23 -13.70 9.69
CA TYR A 16 -1.04 -15.12 9.93
C TYR A 16 0.11 -15.70 9.09
N ARG A 17 0.20 -15.37 7.79
CA ARG A 17 1.19 -16.02 6.91
C ARG A 17 2.62 -15.58 7.16
N ILE A 18 2.85 -14.40 7.73
CA ILE A 18 4.20 -13.97 8.11
C ILE A 18 4.71 -14.79 9.31
N LYS A 19 3.83 -15.21 10.23
CA LYS A 19 4.21 -16.01 11.40
C LYS A 19 4.57 -17.46 11.04
N ASP A 20 3.94 -18.01 10.02
CA ASP A 20 4.14 -19.41 9.58
C ASP A 20 5.23 -19.58 8.50
N GLY A 21 6.10 -18.58 8.28
CA GLY A 21 7.16 -18.65 7.26
C GLY A 21 6.65 -18.50 5.81
N GLY A 22 5.40 -18.07 5.61
CA GLY A 22 4.77 -17.82 4.32
C GLY A 22 5.22 -16.54 3.62
N LEU A 23 6.50 -16.18 3.74
CA LEU A 23 7.11 -15.01 3.10
C LEU A 23 7.18 -15.15 1.58
N SER A 24 7.19 -16.39 1.05
CA SER A 24 7.23 -16.67 -0.38
C SER A 24 6.12 -16.01 -1.18
N PHE A 25 4.93 -15.86 -0.59
CA PHE A 25 3.82 -15.16 -1.24
C PHE A 25 4.11 -13.67 -1.46
N PHE A 26 4.86 -13.05 -0.55
CA PHE A 26 5.21 -11.64 -0.64
C PHE A 26 6.36 -11.39 -1.60
N CYS A 27 7.28 -12.35 -1.77
CA CYS A 27 8.43 -12.24 -2.66
C CYS A 27 8.06 -11.87 -4.12
N ASP A 28 6.88 -12.28 -4.58
CA ASP A 28 6.42 -12.05 -5.96
C ASP A 28 5.63 -10.75 -6.14
N ILE A 29 5.41 -9.98 -5.07
CA ILE A 29 4.61 -8.75 -5.13
C ILE A 29 5.48 -7.58 -5.62
N GLY A 30 5.39 -7.28 -6.92
CA GLY A 30 6.06 -6.10 -7.50
C GLY A 30 5.21 -4.82 -7.56
N LEU A 31 3.89 -4.91 -7.33
CA LEU A 31 2.97 -3.77 -7.36
C LEU A 31 1.84 -3.95 -6.34
N VAL A 32 1.55 -2.89 -5.59
CA VAL A 32 0.40 -2.79 -4.69
C VAL A 32 -0.46 -1.61 -5.13
N LEU A 33 -1.69 -1.91 -5.55
CA LEU A 33 -2.70 -0.91 -5.87
C LEU A 33 -3.64 -0.75 -4.69
N ILE A 34 -3.74 0.47 -4.17
CA ILE A 34 -4.58 0.84 -3.04
C ILE A 34 -5.74 1.68 -3.58
N ASP A 35 -6.93 1.10 -3.52
CA ASP A 35 -8.17 1.80 -3.87
C ASP A 35 -8.84 2.38 -2.61
N GLU A 36 -9.44 3.56 -2.78
CA GLU A 36 -10.07 4.36 -1.72
C GLU A 36 -9.12 4.71 -0.57
N VAL A 37 -7.94 5.24 -0.91
CA VAL A 37 -6.95 5.62 0.10
C VAL A 37 -7.41 6.75 1.03
N HIS A 38 -8.46 7.52 0.67
CA HIS A 38 -9.10 8.50 1.58
C HIS A 38 -9.64 7.88 2.86
N LEU A 39 -9.87 6.56 2.90
CA LEU A 39 -10.31 5.86 4.09
C LEU A 39 -9.27 5.88 5.22
N LEU A 40 -8.00 6.24 4.95
CA LEU A 40 -7.00 6.44 6.00
C LEU A 40 -7.37 7.56 6.98
N ASN A 41 -8.16 8.56 6.56
CA ASN A 41 -8.67 9.61 7.45
C ASN A 41 -9.91 9.17 8.25
N ASP A 42 -10.43 7.96 8.02
CA ASP A 42 -11.59 7.38 8.70
C ASP A 42 -11.12 6.34 9.74
N PRO A 43 -11.82 6.15 10.87
CA PRO A 43 -11.54 5.09 11.84
C PRO A 43 -11.39 3.68 11.23
N ARG A 44 -11.99 3.44 10.06
CA ARG A 44 -11.89 2.17 9.31
C ARG A 44 -10.57 2.01 8.54
N GLY A 45 -9.76 3.07 8.47
CA GLY A 45 -8.47 3.13 7.76
C GLY A 45 -7.33 2.38 8.44
N ALA A 46 -7.42 2.14 9.76
CA ALA A 46 -6.34 1.55 10.55
C ALA A 46 -5.85 0.18 10.00
N SER A 47 -6.76 -0.63 9.46
CA SER A 47 -6.37 -1.90 8.82
C SER A 47 -5.55 -1.69 7.54
N LEU A 48 -5.91 -0.70 6.71
CA LEU A 48 -5.16 -0.39 5.50
C LEU A 48 -3.77 0.14 5.85
N GLU A 49 -3.68 1.02 6.83
CA GLU A 49 -2.41 1.56 7.33
C GLU A 49 -1.47 0.46 7.83
N ALA A 50 -2.00 -0.46 8.66
CA ALA A 50 -1.24 -1.59 9.19
C ALA A 50 -0.73 -2.51 8.07
N ILE A 51 -1.55 -2.78 7.05
CA ILE A 51 -1.17 -3.59 5.89
C ILE A 51 -0.01 -2.95 5.12
N VAL A 52 -0.15 -1.68 4.73
CA VAL A 52 0.84 -0.97 3.91
C VAL A 52 2.15 -0.84 4.67
N SER A 53 2.07 -0.52 5.96
CA SER A 53 3.25 -0.42 6.83
C SER A 53 3.99 -1.75 6.94
N ARG A 54 3.26 -2.87 7.03
CA ARG A 54 3.85 -4.22 7.09
C ARG A 54 4.53 -4.62 5.78
N ILE A 55 3.91 -4.32 4.64
CA ILE A 55 4.53 -4.54 3.32
C ILE A 55 5.82 -3.71 3.20
N LYS A 56 5.79 -2.43 3.57
CA LYS A 56 6.97 -1.56 3.56
C LYS A 56 8.08 -2.08 4.47
N MET A 57 7.72 -2.59 5.65
CA MET A 57 8.68 -3.19 6.58
C MET A 57 9.32 -4.44 5.98
N LEU A 58 8.53 -5.34 5.40
CA LEU A 58 9.03 -6.54 4.72
C LEU A 58 9.89 -6.22 3.50
N ALA A 59 9.50 -5.24 2.68
CA ALA A 59 10.27 -4.81 1.51
C ALA A 59 11.68 -4.33 1.87
N ARG A 60 11.90 -3.87 3.11
CA ARG A 60 13.19 -3.42 3.63
C ARG A 60 13.96 -4.52 4.38
N SER A 61 13.38 -5.71 4.55
CA SER A 61 14.09 -6.79 5.24
C SER A 61 15.18 -7.38 4.33
N PRO A 62 16.34 -7.77 4.89
CA PRO A 62 17.42 -8.39 4.10
C PRO A 62 16.97 -9.67 3.38
N GLU A 63 16.01 -10.39 3.95
CA GLU A 63 15.43 -11.62 3.39
C GLU A 63 14.72 -11.38 2.06
N MET A 64 14.25 -10.15 1.81
CA MET A 64 13.46 -9.79 0.64
C MET A 64 14.27 -9.04 -0.42
N GLU A 65 15.55 -8.73 -0.16
CA GLU A 65 16.40 -7.87 -1.01
C GLU A 65 16.48 -8.37 -2.46
N SER A 66 16.51 -9.69 -2.67
CA SER A 66 16.56 -10.33 -3.99
C SER A 66 15.18 -10.58 -4.63
N SER A 67 14.11 -10.15 -3.98
CA SER A 67 12.73 -10.39 -4.42
C SER A 67 12.09 -9.18 -5.12
N ALA A 68 10.96 -9.39 -5.79
CA ALA A 68 10.18 -8.29 -6.37
C ALA A 68 9.65 -7.33 -5.30
N LEU A 69 9.46 -7.82 -4.07
CA LEU A 69 8.98 -7.03 -2.93
C LEU A 69 9.93 -5.90 -2.55
N ALA A 70 11.25 -6.10 -2.65
CA ALA A 70 12.23 -5.05 -2.36
C ALA A 70 12.09 -3.82 -3.27
N HIS A 71 11.53 -4.03 -4.46
CA HIS A 71 11.28 -3.00 -5.47
C HIS A 71 9.78 -2.73 -5.66
N VAL A 72 8.97 -3.03 -4.63
CA VAL A 72 7.52 -2.90 -4.72
C VAL A 72 7.11 -1.46 -5.05
N ARG A 73 6.24 -1.32 -6.04
CA ARG A 73 5.64 -0.03 -6.39
C ARG A 73 4.28 0.12 -5.70
N PHE A 74 4.02 1.28 -5.14
CA PHE A 74 2.70 1.63 -4.60
C PHE A 74 1.99 2.57 -5.56
N ILE A 75 0.75 2.25 -5.91
CA ILE A 75 -0.16 3.15 -6.62
C ILE A 75 -1.39 3.31 -5.74
N ALA A 76 -1.67 4.53 -5.31
CA ALA A 76 -2.83 4.84 -4.50
C ALA A 76 -3.81 5.71 -5.30
N VAL A 77 -5.08 5.32 -5.30
CA VAL A 77 -6.17 6.01 -5.99
C VAL A 77 -7.26 6.33 -4.99
N SER A 78 -7.87 7.50 -5.12
CA SER A 78 -8.95 7.95 -4.26
C SER A 78 -9.72 9.11 -4.87
N ALA A 79 -10.94 9.33 -4.39
CA ALA A 79 -11.61 10.63 -4.41
C ALA A 79 -10.75 11.76 -3.80
N THR A 80 -11.19 13.01 -3.93
CA THR A 80 -10.49 14.19 -3.43
C THR A 80 -10.13 14.10 -1.94
N ILE A 81 -8.82 14.16 -1.65
CA ILE A 81 -8.25 14.15 -0.30
C ILE A 81 -7.67 15.54 0.02
N PRO A 82 -7.95 16.11 1.20
CA PRO A 82 -7.39 17.40 1.60
C PRO A 82 -5.89 17.33 1.92
N ASN A 83 -5.39 16.22 2.47
CA ASN A 83 -4.02 15.96 2.90
C ASN A 83 -3.24 15.01 1.95
N ILE A 84 -3.19 15.34 0.66
CA ILE A 84 -2.50 14.50 -0.33
C ILE A 84 -0.97 14.51 -0.12
N GLU A 85 -0.44 15.59 0.42
CA GLU A 85 0.98 15.80 0.71
C GLU A 85 1.48 14.82 1.78
N ASP A 86 0.78 14.73 2.92
CA ASP A 86 1.09 13.78 4.01
C ASP A 86 1.05 12.33 3.51
N LEU A 87 0.07 12.02 2.65
CA LEU A 87 -0.06 10.70 2.05
C LEU A 87 1.09 10.39 1.08
N GLY A 88 1.50 11.38 0.29
CA GLY A 88 2.65 11.30 -0.60
C GLY A 88 3.94 11.04 0.18
N GLU A 89 4.16 11.75 1.28
CA GLU A 89 5.30 11.53 2.17
C GLU A 89 5.28 10.13 2.78
N TRP A 90 4.13 9.71 3.33
CA TRP A 90 3.98 8.39 3.92
C TRP A 90 4.22 7.26 2.91
N LEU A 91 3.74 7.39 1.68
CA LEU A 91 3.99 6.42 0.60
C LEU A 91 5.36 6.59 -0.10
N MET A 92 6.15 7.60 0.30
CA MET A 92 7.45 7.93 -0.31
C MET A 92 7.33 8.20 -1.82
N VAL A 93 6.25 8.88 -2.21
CA VAL A 93 5.97 9.22 -3.60
C VAL A 93 6.85 10.39 -4.01
N PRO A 94 7.61 10.30 -5.12
CA PRO A 94 8.34 11.44 -5.64
C PRO A 94 7.37 12.54 -6.06
N VAL A 95 7.78 13.80 -6.01
CA VAL A 95 6.91 14.96 -6.28
C VAL A 95 6.17 14.85 -7.62
N GLN A 96 6.80 14.25 -8.64
CA GLN A 96 6.22 14.05 -9.98
C GLN A 96 5.12 12.96 -10.01
N GLY A 97 5.09 12.08 -9.01
CA GLY A 97 4.10 11.02 -8.85
C GLY A 97 2.82 11.48 -8.15
N LEU A 98 2.84 12.64 -7.50
CA LEU A 98 1.66 13.22 -6.85
C LEU A 98 0.78 13.91 -7.90
N LYS A 99 -0.46 13.43 -8.10
CA LYS A 99 -1.40 14.03 -9.06
C LYS A 99 -2.73 14.32 -8.38
N ARG A 100 -3.17 15.57 -8.48
CA ARG A 100 -4.49 16.02 -8.02
C ARG A 100 -5.31 16.47 -9.22
N TYR A 101 -6.50 15.91 -9.35
CA TYR A 101 -7.47 16.32 -10.36
C TYR A 101 -8.59 17.07 -9.64
N SER A 102 -8.61 18.40 -9.78
CA SER A 102 -9.73 19.24 -9.34
C SER A 102 -10.74 19.37 -10.47
N TYR A 103 -12.02 19.47 -10.13
CA TYR A 103 -13.03 19.89 -11.11
C TYR A 103 -12.66 21.29 -11.62
N ALA A 104 -12.66 21.48 -12.93
CA ALA A 104 -12.55 22.81 -13.52
C ALA A 104 -13.80 23.60 -13.09
N THR A 105 -13.62 24.67 -12.31
CA THR A 105 -14.64 25.72 -12.21
C THR A 105 -14.74 26.35 -13.59
N PHE A 106 -15.87 26.11 -14.27
CA PHE A 106 -16.24 26.78 -15.51
C PHE A 106 -16.53 28.26 -15.26
#